data_AF-A0A227IBK1-F1
#
_entry.id   AF-A0A227IBK1-F1
#
_cell.length_a   1.000
_cell.length_b   1.000
_cell.length_c   1.000
_cell.angle_alpha   90.00
_cell.angle_beta   90.00
_cell.angle_gamma   90.00
#
_symmetry.space_group_name_H-M   'P 1'
#
loop_
_entity.id
_entity.type
_entity.pdbx_description
1 polymer ?
#
loop_
_entity_poly.entity_id
_entity_poly.type
_entity_poly.pdbx_seq_one_letter_code
_entity_poly.pdbx_strand_id
1 'polypeptide(L)' 'NITFRLLPHQRPATTIEDAAQQRGIRPSQMVKAILLRDMGNQYALACAPGDRSVDPKKVRALLQCRRMTCVDQADVEA' A
#
# COMPACT_ATOMS: atom_id res chain seq x y z
N ASN A 1 1.50 21.28 11.65
CA ASN A 1 0.05 20.96 11.68
C ASN A 1 -0.51 20.94 10.28
N ILE A 2 -0.80 19.74 9.74
CA ILE A 2 -1.41 19.57 8.42
C ILE A 2 -2.92 19.33 8.62
N THR A 3 -3.76 20.09 7.94
CA THR A 3 -5.23 19.94 7.98
C THR A 3 -5.65 18.61 7.36
N PHE A 4 -6.55 17.89 8.03
CA PHE A 4 -7.09 16.62 7.54
C PHE A 4 -8.59 16.50 7.81
N ARG A 5 -9.25 15.56 7.12
CA ARG A 5 -10.64 15.16 7.35
C ARG A 5 -10.72 13.64 7.40
N LEU A 6 -11.46 13.12 8.38
CA LEU A 6 -11.70 11.68 8.50
C LEU A 6 -12.87 11.26 7.60
N LEU A 7 -12.70 10.13 6.91
CA LEU A 7 -13.72 9.50 6.07
C LEU A 7 -14.02 8.09 6.63
N PRO A 8 -15.02 7.94 7.51
CA PRO A 8 -15.38 6.64 8.06
C PRO A 8 -16.06 5.76 7.01
N HIS A 9 -16.08 4.44 7.26
CA HIS A 9 -16.87 3.47 6.52
C HIS A 9 -17.57 2.55 7.52
N GLN A 10 -18.79 2.11 7.20
CA GLN A 10 -19.69 1.49 8.19
C GLN A 10 -19.37 0.02 8.47
N ARG A 11 -18.70 -0.65 7.53
CA ARG A 11 -18.42 -2.08 7.58
C ARG A 11 -16.98 -2.35 7.12
N PRO A 12 -16.35 -3.45 7.56
CA PRO A 12 -15.02 -3.82 7.06
C PRO A 12 -15.02 -3.88 5.53
N ALA A 13 -14.07 -3.19 4.91
CA ALA A 13 -13.91 -3.21 3.47
C ALA A 13 -12.84 -4.22 3.09
N THR A 14 -13.17 -5.10 2.14
CA THR A 14 -12.25 -6.14 1.64
C THR A 14 -11.64 -5.79 0.28
N THR A 15 -12.13 -4.74 -0.37
CA THR A 15 -11.61 -4.22 -1.64
C THR A 15 -11.46 -2.70 -1.59
N ILE A 16 -10.63 -2.16 -2.50
CA ILE A 16 -10.45 -0.71 -2.64
C ILE A 16 -11.76 -0.06 -3.10
N GLU A 17 -12.48 -0.70 -4.01
CA GLU A 17 -13.73 -0.22 -4.58
C GLU A 17 -14.80 -0.08 -3.50
N ASP A 18 -14.96 -1.09 -2.63
CA ASP A 18 -15.91 -1.05 -1.52
C ASP A 18 -15.54 0.03 -0.50
N ALA A 19 -14.25 0.11 -0.13
CA ALA A 19 -13.78 1.16 0.78
C ALA A 19 -14.03 2.57 0.22
N ALA A 20 -13.75 2.78 -1.07
CA ALA A 20 -13.93 4.06 -1.74
C ALA A 20 -15.41 4.45 -1.83
N GLN A 21 -16.29 3.49 -2.15
CA GLN A 21 -17.73 3.68 -2.19
C GLN A 21 -18.27 4.08 -0.81
N GLN A 22 -17.92 3.35 0.25
CA GLN A 22 -18.37 3.66 1.61
C GLN A 22 -17.89 5.03 2.09
N ARG A 23 -16.73 5.50 1.60
CA ARG A 23 -16.13 6.80 1.94
C ARG A 23 -16.58 7.94 1.03
N GLY A 24 -17.34 7.66 -0.04
CA GLY A 24 -17.80 8.66 -1.01
C GLY A 24 -16.66 9.30 -1.82
N ILE A 25 -15.62 8.54 -2.17
CA ILE A 25 -14.46 9.01 -2.93
C ILE A 25 -14.14 8.10 -4.12
N ARG A 26 -13.27 8.54 -5.02
CA ARG A 26 -12.76 7.69 -6.10
C ARG A 26 -11.68 6.73 -5.56
N PRO A 27 -11.57 5.48 -6.08
CA PRO A 27 -10.48 4.56 -5.76
C PRO A 27 -9.06 5.18 -5.86
N SER A 28 -8.85 6.05 -6.85
CA SER A 28 -7.58 6.76 -7.08
C SER A 28 -7.22 7.80 -6.01
N GLN A 29 -8.18 8.22 -5.18
CA GLN A 29 -7.92 9.12 -4.05
C GLN A 29 -7.45 8.36 -2.81
N MET A 30 -7.70 7.05 -2.74
CA MET A 30 -7.15 6.20 -1.70
C MET A 30 -5.68 5.89 -2.01
N VAL A 31 -4.88 5.79 -0.95
CA VAL A 31 -3.51 5.28 -1.05
C VAL A 31 -3.51 3.85 -0.54
N LYS A 32 -2.94 2.93 -1.34
CA LYS A 32 -2.56 1.61 -0.88
C LYS A 32 -1.07 1.57 -0.58
N ALA A 33 -0.68 0.85 0.47
CA ALA A 33 0.69 0.71 0.90
C ALA A 33 1.08 -0.78 0.84
N ILE A 34 2.14 -1.10 0.10
CA ILE A 34 2.65 -2.46 -0.07
C ILE A 34 4.05 -2.53 0.55
N LEU A 35 4.21 -3.29 1.63
CA LEU A 35 5.49 -3.48 2.28
C LEU A 35 6.27 -4.62 1.61
N LEU A 36 7.48 -4.32 1.17
CA LEU A 36 8.36 -5.23 0.46
C LEU A 36 9.70 -5.35 1.21
N ARG A 37 10.35 -6.50 1.11
CA ARG A 37 11.71 -6.75 1.63
C ARG A 37 12.57 -7.48 0.60
N ASP A 38 13.87 -7.21 0.61
CA ASP A 38 14.86 -8.00 -0.12
C ASP A 38 15.50 -9.10 0.76
N MET A 39 16.54 -9.77 0.25
CA MET A 39 17.27 -10.80 1.02
C MET A 39 18.29 -10.22 2.01
N GLY A 40 18.63 -8.93 1.88
CA GLY A 40 19.52 -8.20 2.78
C GLY A 40 18.78 -7.46 3.90
N ASN A 41 17.49 -7.76 4.10
CA ASN A 41 16.60 -7.06 5.04
C ASN A 41 16.44 -5.56 4.78
N GLN A 42 16.60 -5.12 3.52
CA GLN A 42 16.19 -3.80 3.10
C GLN A 42 14.68 -3.78 2.87
N TYR A 43 13.98 -2.87 3.54
CA TYR A 43 12.54 -2.70 3.44
C TYR A 43 12.16 -1.51 2.56
N ALA A 44 11.05 -1.64 1.84
CA ALA A 44 10.45 -0.56 1.06
C ALA A 44 8.93 -0.56 1.23
N LEU A 45 8.35 0.61 1.51
CA LEU A 45 6.90 0.80 1.52
C LEU A 45 6.49 1.51 0.22
N ALA A 46 5.90 0.76 -0.70
CA ALA A 46 5.41 1.30 -1.94
C ALA A 46 3.99 1.87 -1.76
N CYS A 47 3.86 3.19 -1.80
CA CYS A 47 2.58 3.91 -1.74
C CYS A 47 2.09 4.24 -3.15
N ALA A 48 0.89 3.80 -3.50
CA ALA A 48 0.28 4.07 -4.80
C ALA A 48 -1.21 4.42 -4.67
N PRO A 49 -1.79 5.15 -5.64
CA PRO A 49 -3.25 5.25 -5.77
C PRO A 49 -3.91 3.87 -5.75
N GLY A 50 -5.07 3.76 -5.13
CA GLY A 50 -5.77 2.49 -4.91
C GLY A 50 -6.05 1.71 -6.19
N ASP A 51 -6.29 2.43 -7.29
CA ASP A 51 -6.54 1.92 -8.64
C ASP A 51 -5.27 1.56 -9.44
N ARG A 52 -4.07 1.79 -8.90
CA ARG A 52 -2.80 1.52 -9.59
C ARG A 52 -2.04 0.39 -8.94
N SER A 53 -1.49 -0.52 -9.73
CA SER A 53 -0.63 -1.60 -9.22
C SER A 53 0.81 -1.16 -8.98
N VAL A 54 1.43 -1.71 -7.94
CA VAL A 54 2.88 -1.59 -7.71
C VAL A 54 3.56 -2.74 -8.46
N ASP A 55 4.57 -2.42 -9.25
CA ASP A 55 5.41 -3.42 -9.93
C ASP A 55 6.71 -3.65 -9.15
N PRO A 56 6.90 -4.80 -8.49
CA PRO A 56 8.13 -5.11 -7.75
C PRO A 56 9.40 -5.07 -8.61
N LYS A 57 9.30 -5.25 -9.94
CA LYS A 57 10.45 -5.13 -10.85
C LYS A 57 10.95 -3.67 -10.92
N LYS A 58 10.04 -2.70 -10.93
CA LYS A 58 10.38 -1.27 -10.90
C LYS A 58 10.94 -0.87 -9.55
N VAL A 59 10.35 -1.37 -8.46
CA VAL A 59 10.85 -1.12 -7.10
C VAL A 59 12.29 -1.60 -6.94
N ARG A 60 12.60 -2.86 -7.33
CA ARG A 60 13.97 -3.38 -7.22
C ARG A 60 14.97 -2.64 -8.10
N ALA A 61 14.53 -2.17 -9.28
CA ALA A 61 15.39 -1.39 -10.18
C ALA A 61 15.76 -0.03 -9.56
N LEU A 62 14.80 0.64 -8.90
CA LEU A 62 15.04 1.90 -8.19
C LEU A 62 15.94 1.74 -6.97
N LEU A 63 15.79 0.63 -6.24
CA LEU A 63 16.56 0.34 -5.03
C LEU A 63 17.86 -0.44 -5.29
N GLN A 64 18.16 -0.73 -6.56
CA GLN A 64 19.35 -1.46 -7.00
C GLN A 64 19.51 -2.83 -6.33
N CYS A 65 18.41 -3.52 -6.04
CA CYS A 65 18.41 -4.85 -5.42
C CYS A 65 18.00 -5.96 -6.40
N ARG A 66 18.40 -7.20 -6.09
CA ARG A 66 18.17 -8.35 -6.99
C ARG A 66 16.72 -8.82 -7.01
N ARG A 67 16.06 -8.82 -5.86
CA ARG A 67 14.67 -9.30 -5.69
C ARG A 67 14.01 -8.55 -4.53
N MET A 68 12.74 -8.22 -4.71
CA MET A 68 11.85 -7.76 -3.64
C MET A 68 10.67 -8.72 -3.56
N THR A 69 10.20 -9.01 -2.35
CA THR A 69 9.01 -9.80 -2.07
C THR A 69 8.14 -9.09 -1.03
N CYS A 70 6.83 -9.30 -1.07
CA CYS A 70 5.97 -8.82 0.01
C CYS A 70 6.43 -9.40 1.35
N VAL A 71 6.41 -8.56 2.37
CA VAL A 71 6.72 -8.97 3.75
C VAL A 71 5.60 -9.88 4.25
N ASP A 72 5.97 -10.91 4.99
CA ASP A 72 5.01 -11.79 5.65
C ASP A 72 4.28 -11.02 6.76
N GLN A 73 3.00 -11.30 6.97
CA GLN A 73 2.21 -10.60 7.99
C GLN A 73 2.83 -10.72 9.39
N ALA A 74 3.44 -11.86 9.72
CA ALA A 74 4.10 -12.07 11.02
C ALA A 74 5.30 -11.14 11.26
N ASP A 75 5.88 -10.55 10.20
CA ASP A 75 7.02 -9.64 10.26
C ASP A 75 6.60 -8.15 10.31
N VAL A 76 5.29 -7.82 10.29
CA VAL A 76 4.77 -6.43 10.17
C VAL A 76 4.44 -5.79 11.52
N GLU A 77 3.78 -6.52 12.42
CA GLU A 77 3.36 -6.04 13.74
C GLU A 77 3.94 -6.97 14.82
N ALA A 78 4.47 -6.39 15.90
CA ALA A 78 4.95 -7.11 17.08
C ALA A 78 3.86 -7.23 18.15
#